data_AF-A0A452ZJX8-F1
#
_entry.id   AF-A0A452ZJX8-F1
#
_cell.length_a   1.000
_cell.length_b   1.000
_cell.length_c   1.000
_cell.angle_alpha   90.00
_cell.angle_beta   90.00
_cell.angle_gamma   90.00
#
_symmetry.space_group_name_H-M   'P 1'
#
loop_
_entity.id
_entity.type
_entity.pdbx_description
1 polymer ?
#
loop_
_entity_poly.entity_id
_entity_poly.type
_entity_poly.pdbx_seq_one_letter_code
_entity_poly.pdbx_strand_id
1 'polypeptide(L)'
;FPFEIIDNPGDQAIVLKRELAGERVKAIIYTNFDTDEDVNNDDSHAEYHIDSFKPVIQMVVTVERPEVPVLEFVCNFKDKELAIENMRMLNRSSVDAKYANEGPQFS
;
A
#
# COMPACT_ATOMS: atom_id res chain seq x y z
N PHE A 1 12.49 -16.56 3.07
CA PHE A 1 11.26 -16.95 3.78
C PHE A 1 10.19 -15.90 3.51
N PRO A 2 9.05 -16.26 2.87
CA PRO A 2 8.12 -15.31 2.28
C PRO A 2 7.05 -14.81 3.27
N PHE A 3 6.25 -13.82 2.84
CA PHE A 3 5.03 -13.38 3.53
C PHE A 3 3.91 -14.44 3.43
N GLU A 4 3.03 -14.50 4.41
CA GLU A 4 1.69 -15.08 4.27
C GLU A 4 0.86 -14.11 3.39
N ILE A 5 0.21 -14.65 2.36
CA ILE A 5 -0.68 -13.90 1.46
C ILE A 5 -2.11 -14.28 1.81
N ILE A 6 -2.92 -13.28 2.14
CA ILE A 6 -4.35 -13.43 2.43
C ILE A 6 -5.11 -12.63 1.40
N ASP A 7 -5.84 -13.34 0.54
CA ASP A 7 -6.68 -12.81 -0.52
C ASP A 7 -8.07 -13.43 -0.36
N ASN A 8 -9.01 -12.66 0.19
CA ASN A 8 -10.36 -13.15 0.46
C ASN A 8 -11.30 -12.75 -0.68
N PRO A 9 -12.16 -13.67 -1.15
CA PRO A 9 -13.15 -13.33 -2.17
C PRO A 9 -14.04 -12.15 -1.77
N GLY A 10 -14.08 -11.12 -2.61
CA GLY A 10 -14.89 -9.91 -2.40
C GLY A 10 -14.16 -8.75 -1.74
N ASP A 11 -12.96 -8.97 -1.20
CA ASP A 11 -12.10 -7.88 -0.74
C ASP A 11 -11.46 -7.16 -1.95
N GLN A 12 -11.36 -5.84 -1.89
CA GLN A 12 -10.62 -5.03 -2.88
C GLN A 12 -9.14 -4.86 -2.51
N ALA A 13 -8.63 -5.70 -1.61
CA ALA A 13 -7.28 -5.59 -1.08
C ALA A 13 -6.69 -6.96 -0.77
N ILE A 14 -5.37 -7.07 -0.98
CA ILE A 14 -4.58 -8.25 -0.59
C ILE A 14 -3.82 -7.89 0.69
N VAL A 15 -3.78 -8.80 1.66
CA VAL A 15 -3.05 -8.60 2.90
C VAL A 15 -1.81 -9.50 2.93
N LEU A 16 -0.64 -8.89 3.07
CA LEU A 16 0.62 -9.58 3.33
C LEU A 16 0.93 -9.53 4.82
N LYS A 17 1.26 -10.67 5.43
CA LYS A 17 1.66 -10.73 6.85
C LYS A 17 2.96 -11.47 7.03
N ARG A 18 3.77 -11.01 7.98
CA ARG A 18 5.01 -11.69 8.37
C ARG A 18 5.40 -11.34 9.80
N GLU A 19 5.98 -12.30 10.49
CA GLU A 19 6.74 -12.07 11.72
C GLU A 19 8.25 -12.12 11.43
N LEU A 20 8.99 -11.13 11.90
CA LEU A 20 10.44 -11.01 11.73
C LEU A 20 11.04 -10.35 12.97
N ALA A 21 12.03 -10.99 13.60
CA ALA A 21 12.77 -10.42 14.73
C ALA A 21 11.89 -9.87 15.87
N GLY A 22 10.77 -10.54 16.17
CA GLY A 22 9.81 -10.12 17.20
C GLY A 22 8.90 -8.96 16.80
N GLU A 23 8.94 -8.55 15.52
CA GLU A 23 8.02 -7.57 14.93
C GLU A 23 7.03 -8.29 14.01
N ARG A 24 5.78 -7.85 14.01
CA ARG A 24 4.78 -8.22 13.01
C ARG A 24 4.70 -7.11 11.97
N VAL A 25 4.96 -7.47 10.72
CA VAL A 25 4.79 -6.62 9.56
C VAL A 25 3.51 -7.03 8.85
N LYS A 26 2.61 -6.08 8.62
CA LYS A 26 1.38 -6.27 7.83
C LYS A 26 1.34 -5.21 6.75
N ALA A 27 1.18 -5.61 5.49
CA ALA A 27 0.89 -4.70 4.40
C ALA A 27 -0.51 -4.97 3.87
N ILE A 28 -1.33 -3.93 3.76
CA ILE A 28 -2.61 -3.98 3.04
C ILE A 28 -2.37 -3.32 1.70
N ILE A 29 -2.60 -4.06 0.62
CA ILE A 29 -2.30 -3.66 -0.74
C ILE A 29 -3.61 -3.42 -1.48
N TYR A 30 -3.78 -2.20 -1.98
CA TYR A 30 -4.88 -1.78 -2.82
C TYR A 30 -4.33 -1.62 -4.25
N THR A 31 -4.87 -2.41 -5.17
CA THR A 31 -4.55 -2.28 -6.59
C THR A 31 -5.60 -1.38 -7.23
N ASN A 32 -5.24 -0.15 -7.58
CA ASN A 32 -6.06 0.63 -8.49
C ASN A 32 -5.77 0.13 -9.90
N PHE A 33 -6.69 -0.66 -10.43
CA PHE A 33 -6.80 -0.90 -11.86
C PHE A 33 -7.51 0.30 -12.50
N ASP A 34 -7.00 1.52 -12.32
CA ASP A 34 -7.49 2.64 -13.12
C ASP A 34 -7.06 2.35 -14.57
N THR A 35 -8.02 1.87 -15.36
CA THR A 35 -7.91 1.69 -16.82
C THR A 35 -8.06 3.01 -17.57
N ASP A 36 -8.00 4.15 -16.87
CA ASP A 36 -8.08 5.47 -17.47
C ASP A 36 -6.71 5.87 -18.08
N GLU A 37 -6.17 5.02 -18.97
CA GLU A 37 -5.40 5.56 -20.08
C GLU A 37 -6.42 6.26 -20.99
N ASP A 38 -6.37 7.59 -21.00
CA ASP A 38 -7.12 8.49 -21.90
C ASP A 38 -7.48 7.81 -23.23
N VAL A 39 -8.74 7.36 -23.33
CA VAL A 39 -9.33 6.92 -24.60
C VAL A 39 -9.68 8.19 -25.38
N ASN A 40 -8.67 8.99 -25.74
CA ASN A 40 -8.76 9.89 -26.88
C ASN A 40 -8.67 9.03 -28.13
N ASN A 41 -9.82 8.42 -28.43
CA ASN A 41 -10.13 7.72 -29.66
C ASN A 41 -10.05 8.71 -30.82
N ASP A 42 -8.86 8.87 -31.40
CA ASP A 42 -8.78 9.17 -32.82
C ASP A 42 -7.61 8.41 -33.45
N ASP A 43 -7.98 7.70 -34.51
CA ASP A 43 -7.18 7.02 -35.50
C ASP A 43 -6.42 5.71 -35.19
N SER A 44 -7.09 4.63 -35.63
CA SER A 44 -6.58 3.54 -36.49
C SER A 44 -5.26 2.83 -36.14
N HIS A 45 -5.40 1.51 -35.85
CA HIS A 45 -4.34 0.50 -35.81
C HIS A 45 -3.26 0.62 -34.70
N ALA A 46 -3.67 0.49 -33.44
CA ALA A 46 -2.73 0.15 -32.37
C ALA A 46 -2.93 -1.30 -31.95
N GLU A 47 -1.92 -2.13 -32.21
CA GLU A 47 -1.74 -3.42 -31.54
C GLU A 47 -1.86 -3.19 -30.02
N TYR A 48 -2.65 -4.01 -29.33
CA TYR A 48 -2.80 -3.94 -27.87
C TYR A 48 -1.44 -4.26 -27.22
N HIS A 49 -0.59 -3.25 -27.06
CA HIS A 49 0.65 -3.35 -26.34
C HIS A 49 0.33 -3.51 -24.85
N ILE A 50 0.31 -4.77 -24.40
CA ILE A 50 0.27 -5.15 -22.97
C ILE A 50 1.42 -4.49 -22.18
N ASP A 51 2.46 -3.98 -22.88
CA ASP A 51 3.58 -3.23 -22.33
C ASP A 51 3.24 -1.83 -21.78
N SER A 52 2.03 -1.28 -21.99
CA SER A 52 1.65 0.01 -21.37
C SER A 52 1.09 -0.10 -19.95
N PHE A 53 0.72 -1.31 -19.48
CA PHE A 53 0.08 -1.46 -18.17
C PHE A 53 1.04 -1.14 -17.02
N LYS A 54 0.86 0.04 -16.42
CA LYS A 54 1.62 0.53 -15.27
C LYS A 54 0.72 0.55 -14.03
N PRO A 55 0.60 -0.55 -13.28
CA PRO A 55 -0.26 -0.58 -12.11
C PRO A 55 0.23 0.42 -11.08
N VAL A 56 -0.70 1.23 -10.58
CA VAL A 56 -0.48 2.07 -9.39
C VAL A 56 -0.95 1.26 -8.19
N ILE A 57 -0.01 0.93 -7.31
CA ILE A 57 -0.28 0.12 -6.12
C ILE A 57 -0.18 1.03 -4.90
N GLN A 58 -1.28 1.12 -4.16
CA GLN A 58 -1.35 1.83 -2.90
C GLN A 58 -1.21 0.82 -1.75
N MET A 59 -0.42 1.15 -0.75
CA MET A 59 -0.09 0.23 0.34
C MET A 59 -0.14 0.94 1.68
N VAL A 60 -0.76 0.29 2.67
CA VAL A 60 -0.63 0.69 4.07
C VAL A 60 0.17 -0.39 4.80
N VAL A 61 1.37 -0.04 5.25
CA VAL A 61 2.29 -0.96 5.93
C VAL A 61 2.32 -0.64 7.42
N THR A 62 1.99 -1.60 8.26
CA THR A 62 2.16 -1.49 9.72
C THR A 62 3.29 -2.38 10.21
N VAL A 63 4.11 -1.82 11.09
CA VAL A 63 5.13 -2.54 11.85
C VAL A 63 4.80 -2.41 13.32
N GLU A 64 4.56 -3.55 13.97
CA GLU A 64 4.21 -3.62 15.37
C GLU A 64 5.15 -4.56 16.13
N ARG A 65 5.55 -4.16 17.34
CA ARG A 65 6.28 -5.03 18.29
C ARG A 65 5.65 -4.87 19.66
N PRO A 66 5.52 -5.90 20.51
CA PRO A 66 4.93 -5.77 21.85
C PRO A 66 5.48 -4.57 22.63
N GLU A 67 4.63 -3.93 23.43
CA GLU A 67 4.95 -2.81 24.35
C GLU A 67 5.46 -1.50 23.72
N VAL A 68 5.71 -1.43 22.41
CA VAL A 68 6.04 -0.18 21.70
C VAL A 68 4.88 0.35 20.84
N PRO A 69 4.89 1.64 20.45
CA PRO A 69 3.96 2.18 19.46
C PRO A 69 4.03 1.44 18.11
N VAL A 70 2.93 1.44 17.37
CA VAL A 70 2.86 0.86 16.02
C VAL A 70 3.29 1.93 15.03
N LEU A 71 4.18 1.58 14.10
CA LEU A 71 4.49 2.43 12.97
C LEU A 71 3.55 2.07 11.82
N GLU A 72 2.98 3.08 11.17
CA GLU A 72 2.21 2.94 9.96
C GLU A 72 2.80 3.82 8.86
N PHE A 73 2.96 3.24 7.68
CA PHE A 73 3.45 3.91 6.47
C PHE A 73 2.38 3.84 5.41
N VAL A 74 2.14 4.96 4.73
CA VAL A 74 1.39 5.01 3.48
C VAL A 74 2.42 5.03 2.36
N CYS A 75 2.36 4.03 1.48
CA CYS A 75 3.30 3.86 0.40
C CYS A 75 2.57 3.78 -0.94
N ASN A 76 3.21 4.33 -1.97
CA ASN A 76 2.78 4.22 -3.34
C ASN A 76 3.87 3.54 -4.16
N PHE A 77 3.50 2.53 -4.94
CA PHE A 77 4.39 1.89 -5.89
C PHE A 77 3.89 2.18 -7.31
N LYS A 78 4.71 2.90 -8.08
CA LYS A 78 4.42 3.33 -9.44
C LYS A 78 5.71 3.34 -10.24
N ASP A 79 5.65 2.95 -11.52
CA ASP A 79 6.80 3.00 -12.43
C ASP A 79 8.04 2.23 -11.92
N LYS A 80 7.82 1.12 -11.19
CA LYS A 80 8.84 0.30 -10.52
C LYS A 80 9.58 1.00 -9.36
N GLU A 81 9.07 2.14 -8.91
CA GLU A 81 9.60 2.89 -7.77
C GLU A 81 8.62 2.82 -6.59
N LEU A 82 9.16 2.65 -5.38
CA LEU A 82 8.40 2.68 -4.12
C LEU A 82 8.67 4.02 -3.44
N ALA A 83 7.61 4.78 -3.18
CA ALA A 83 7.65 5.99 -2.37
C ALA A 83 6.88 5.77 -1.06
N ILE A 84 7.42 6.30 0.04
CA ILE A 84 6.68 6.47 1.30
C ILE A 84 6.08 7.87 1.23
N GLU A 85 4.76 7.96 1.16
CA GLU A 85 4.05 9.24 1.10
C GLU A 85 3.86 9.82 2.50
N ASN A 86 3.62 8.95 3.48
CA ASN A 86 3.42 9.36 4.87
C ASN A 86 3.86 8.29 5.89
N MET A 87 4.16 8.71 7.12
CA MET A 87 4.46 7.84 8.26
C MET A 87 3.87 8.41 9.55
N ARG A 88 3.15 7.58 10.30
CA ARG A 88 2.61 7.94 11.61
C ARG A 88 2.91 6.90 12.68
N MET A 89 2.98 7.38 13.93
CA MET A 89 3.09 6.54 15.12
C MET A 89 1.72 6.43 15.79
N LEU A 90 1.23 5.20 15.93
CA LEU A 90 -0.02 4.88 16.59
C LEU A 90 0.27 4.38 18.00
N ASN A 91 -0.21 5.11 19.00
CA ASN A 91 -0.15 4.67 20.39
C ASN A 91 -1.19 3.57 20.63
N ARG A 92 -0.77 2.45 21.20
CA ARG A 92 -1.67 1.31 21.47
C ARG A 92 -2.77 1.58 22.50
N SER A 93 -2.61 2.62 23.30
CA SER A 93 -3.51 2.97 24.41
C SER A 93 -4.48 4.12 24.10
N SER A 94 -4.39 4.76 22.92
CA SER A 94 -5.29 5.88 22.59
C SER A 94 -6.54 5.38 21.87
N VAL A 95 -7.69 5.48 22.55
CA VAL A 95 -9.05 5.43 21.97
C VAL A 95 -9.24 6.48 20.85
N ASP A 96 -8.34 7.46 20.81
CA ASP A 96 -8.29 8.60 19.89
C ASP A 96 -7.25 8.44 18.76
N ALA A 97 -7.21 7.29 18.09
CA ALA A 97 -6.42 7.13 16.85
C ALA A 97 -6.79 8.17 15.77
N LYS A 98 -7.94 8.85 15.90
CA LYS A 98 -8.41 9.92 15.02
C LYS A 98 -7.69 11.27 15.22
N TYR A 99 -6.98 11.47 16.33
CA TYR A 99 -6.23 12.69 16.62
C TYR A 99 -4.72 12.45 16.75
N ALA A 100 -4.24 11.28 16.32
CA ALA A 100 -2.81 10.99 16.26
C ALA A 100 -2.16 11.88 15.20
N ASN A 101 -1.00 12.46 15.52
CA ASN A 101 -0.20 13.24 14.57
C ASN A 101 0.05 12.39 13.32
N GLU A 102 -0.35 12.91 12.15
CA GLU A 102 -0.22 12.22 10.86
C GLU A 102 1.23 12.09 10.41
N GLY A 103 2.16 12.79 11.07
CA GLY A 103 3.58 12.78 10.74
C GLY A 103 3.94 13.77 9.64
N PRO A 104 5.25 14.03 9.43
CA PRO A 104 5.70 14.89 8.37
C PRO A 104 5.53 14.21 7.00
N GLN A 105 5.18 14.99 5.98
CA GLN A 105 5.25 14.54 4.59
C GLN A 105 6.72 14.29 4.20
N PHE A 106 6.97 13.18 3.52
CA PHE A 106 8.29 12.89 2.96
C PHE A 106 8.48 13.65 1.64
N SER A 107 9.70 14.14 1.40
CA SER A 107 10.11 14.91 0.21
C SER A 107 10.61 14.01 -0.91
#